data_AF-A0A2N8N5Y9-F1
#
_entry.id   AF-A0A2N8N5Y9-F1
#
_cell.length_a   1.000
_cell.length_b   1.000
_cell.length_c   1.000
_cell.angle_alpha   90.00
_cell.angle_beta   90.00
_cell.angle_gamma   90.00
#
_symmetry.space_group_name_H-M   'P 1'
#
loop_
_entity.id
_entity.type
_entity.pdbx_description
1 polymer ?
#
loop_
_entity_poly.entity_id
_entity_poly.type
_entity_poly.pdbx_seq_one_letter_code
_entity_poly.pdbx_strand_id
1 'polypeptide(L)'
;MKEIDYPDMRRANNGAHIQFMRMILERLEDEPEVMKNAVMRRAVEALKAAVDEESLYLGQSRKSLLTDDIKAVDKERDELLTGFRATVRGLRHMPDREVAHAAEELLLLLDNNKVARGMQLDRETGMIAKLISELERNHMEKVNRLNMGLYVTALKVANERLNGLLLERSESRMWRKPKAMQLARVQTDAAFRQVARVANAMAVLEDEAVVAPFINFVNEQVRRYRQQVFPRRRKAKMPEE
;
A
#
# COMPACT_ATOMS: atom_id res chain seq x y z
N MET A 1 -30.99 12.22 -33.35
CA MET A 1 -30.74 11.31 -32.22
C MET A 1 -29.41 11.66 -31.57
N LYS A 2 -29.42 11.98 -30.27
CA LYS A 2 -28.19 12.21 -29.51
C LYS A 2 -27.76 10.89 -28.90
N GLU A 3 -26.51 10.51 -29.08
CA GLU A 3 -25.91 9.36 -28.40
C GLU A 3 -25.03 9.82 -27.23
N ILE A 4 -24.79 8.93 -26.27
CA ILE A 4 -23.81 9.16 -25.20
C ILE A 4 -22.39 9.19 -25.79
N ASP A 5 -21.70 10.31 -25.60
CA ASP A 5 -20.30 10.50 -25.98
C ASP A 5 -19.36 9.94 -24.90
N TYR A 6 -18.74 8.79 -25.17
CA TYR A 6 -17.89 8.10 -24.20
C TYR A 6 -16.63 8.91 -23.86
N PRO A 7 -16.46 9.36 -22.60
CA PRO A 7 -15.23 10.00 -22.18
C PRO A 7 -14.10 8.98 -22.05
N ASP A 8 -12.86 9.38 -22.37
CA ASP A 8 -11.66 8.63 -21.95
C ASP A 8 -11.43 8.83 -20.45
N MET A 9 -12.16 8.03 -19.65
CA MET A 9 -12.17 8.09 -18.20
C MET A 9 -10.84 7.70 -17.56
N ARG A 10 -9.88 7.16 -18.32
CA ARG A 10 -8.49 6.94 -17.85
C ARG A 10 -7.81 8.25 -17.45
N ARG A 11 -8.26 9.37 -18.03
CA ARG A 11 -7.74 10.72 -17.76
C ARG A 11 -8.25 11.32 -16.44
N ALA A 12 -9.30 10.76 -15.85
CA ALA A 12 -9.76 11.16 -14.53
C ALA A 12 -8.87 10.54 -13.44
N ASN A 13 -8.62 11.31 -12.37
CA ASN A 13 -8.09 10.73 -11.14
C ASN A 13 -9.12 9.78 -10.49
N ASN A 14 -8.69 8.93 -9.55
CA ASN A 14 -9.55 7.90 -8.95
C ASN A 14 -10.81 8.47 -8.28
N GLY A 15 -10.68 9.58 -7.56
CA GLY A 15 -11.83 10.19 -6.88
C GLY A 15 -12.85 10.77 -7.86
N ALA A 16 -12.38 11.48 -8.89
CA ALA A 16 -13.23 12.03 -9.92
C ALA A 16 -13.89 10.95 -10.78
N HIS A 17 -13.19 9.84 -11.02
CA HIS A 17 -13.74 8.69 -11.74
C HIS A 17 -14.93 8.07 -11.00
N ILE A 18 -14.75 7.70 -9.71
CA ILE A 18 -15.85 7.16 -8.89
C ILE A 18 -17.01 8.16 -8.80
N GLN A 19 -16.72 9.45 -8.61
CA GLN A 19 -17.77 10.46 -8.51
C GLN A 19 -18.61 10.58 -9.78
N PHE A 20 -17.99 10.44 -10.96
CA PHE A 20 -18.73 10.44 -12.23
C PHE A 20 -19.74 9.31 -12.29
N MET A 21 -19.30 8.10 -11.90
CA MET A 21 -20.13 6.90 -11.94
C MET A 21 -21.26 6.97 -10.92
N ARG A 22 -21.02 7.52 -9.73
CA ARG A 22 -22.06 7.78 -8.71
C ARG A 22 -23.12 8.76 -9.20
N MET A 23 -22.72 9.88 -9.83
CA MET A 23 -23.67 10.84 -10.39
C MET A 23 -24.58 10.23 -11.45
N ILE A 24 -24.07 9.27 -12.23
CA ILE A 24 -24.87 8.53 -13.23
C ILE A 24 -25.87 7.59 -12.55
N LEU A 25 -25.43 6.86 -11.51
CA LEU A 25 -26.31 5.98 -10.73
C LEU A 25 -27.42 6.77 -10.04
N GLU A 26 -27.08 7.87 -9.36
CA GLU A 26 -28.04 8.78 -8.72
C GLU A 26 -29.06 9.31 -9.73
N ARG A 27 -28.61 9.72 -10.92
CA ARG A 27 -29.52 10.19 -11.97
C ARG A 27 -30.49 9.11 -12.45
N LEU A 28 -30.06 7.85 -12.53
CA LEU A 28 -30.92 6.75 -12.95
C LEU A 28 -31.94 6.36 -11.88
N GLU A 29 -31.65 6.60 -10.61
CA GLU A 29 -32.63 6.45 -9.52
C GLU A 29 -33.79 7.45 -9.67
N ASP A 30 -33.52 8.66 -10.19
CA ASP A 30 -34.52 9.69 -10.50
C ASP A 30 -35.29 9.47 -11.81
N GLU A 31 -34.97 8.43 -12.59
CA GLU A 31 -35.60 8.15 -13.89
C GLU A 31 -36.33 6.78 -13.90
N PRO A 32 -37.49 6.68 -13.21
CA PRO A 32 -38.19 5.41 -13.03
C PRO A 32 -38.70 4.79 -14.33
N GLU A 33 -39.03 5.62 -15.33
CA GLU A 33 -39.48 5.16 -16.65
C GLU A 33 -38.36 4.45 -17.43
N VAL A 34 -37.13 4.97 -17.38
CA VAL A 34 -35.95 4.31 -17.96
C VAL A 34 -35.63 3.00 -17.22
N MET A 35 -35.87 2.99 -15.90
CA MET A 35 -35.65 1.82 -15.04
C MET A 35 -36.74 0.73 -15.15
N LYS A 36 -37.84 0.94 -15.89
CA LYS A 36 -38.79 -0.14 -16.17
C LYS A 36 -38.17 -1.24 -17.04
N ASN A 37 -37.25 -0.86 -17.94
CA ASN A 37 -36.55 -1.80 -18.79
C ASN A 37 -35.66 -2.76 -17.97
N ALA A 38 -35.90 -4.06 -18.11
CA ALA A 38 -35.19 -5.10 -17.34
C ALA A 38 -33.69 -5.19 -17.68
N VAL A 39 -33.31 -4.88 -18.92
CA VAL A 39 -31.90 -4.86 -19.36
C VAL A 39 -31.18 -3.67 -18.74
N MET A 40 -31.85 -2.51 -18.68
CA MET A 40 -31.31 -1.32 -18.02
C MET A 40 -31.08 -1.57 -16.53
N ARG A 41 -32.08 -2.13 -15.82
CA ARG A 41 -31.93 -2.47 -14.39
C ARG A 41 -30.72 -3.35 -14.11
N ARG A 42 -30.55 -4.43 -14.87
CA ARG A 42 -29.38 -5.32 -14.72
C ARG A 42 -28.06 -4.60 -14.97
N ALA A 43 -28.02 -3.70 -15.96
CA ALA A 43 -26.82 -2.92 -16.26
C ALA A 43 -26.49 -1.93 -15.12
N VAL A 44 -27.51 -1.31 -14.51
CA VAL A 44 -27.37 -0.41 -13.36
C VAL A 44 -26.91 -1.16 -12.11
N GLU A 45 -27.48 -2.32 -11.82
CA GLU A 45 -27.04 -3.17 -10.71
C GLU A 45 -25.57 -3.59 -10.87
N ALA A 46 -25.16 -3.97 -12.08
CA ALA A 46 -23.77 -4.30 -12.37
C ALA A 46 -22.84 -3.08 -12.22
N LEU A 47 -23.28 -1.90 -12.64
CA LEU A 47 -22.53 -0.65 -12.44
C LEU A 47 -22.40 -0.30 -10.95
N LYS A 48 -23.48 -0.44 -10.18
CA LYS A 48 -23.48 -0.19 -8.73
C LYS A 48 -22.49 -1.10 -8.02
N ALA A 49 -22.54 -2.41 -8.29
CA ALA A 49 -21.60 -3.37 -7.74
C ALA A 49 -20.13 -3.03 -8.09
N ALA A 50 -19.86 -2.63 -9.33
CA ALA A 50 -18.51 -2.23 -9.75
C ALA A 50 -18.03 -0.94 -9.07
N VAL A 51 -18.91 0.06 -8.88
CA VAL A 51 -18.59 1.32 -8.17
C VAL A 51 -18.34 1.06 -6.69
N ASP A 52 -19.11 0.18 -6.06
CA ASP A 52 -18.91 -0.22 -4.67
C ASP A 52 -17.57 -0.94 -4.49
N GLU A 53 -17.24 -1.88 -5.39
CA GLU A 53 -15.93 -2.54 -5.39
C GLU A 53 -14.78 -1.54 -5.61
N GLU A 54 -14.90 -0.61 -6.57
CA GLU A 54 -13.89 0.41 -6.81
C GLU A 54 -13.66 1.32 -5.60
N SER A 55 -14.75 1.67 -4.89
CA SER A 55 -14.71 2.51 -3.69
C SER A 55 -13.89 1.89 -2.55
N LEU A 56 -13.84 0.55 -2.45
CA LEU A 56 -13.03 -0.15 -1.44
C LEU A 56 -11.52 0.10 -1.59
N TYR A 57 -11.07 0.43 -2.80
CA TYR A 57 -9.66 0.65 -3.10
C TYR A 57 -9.29 2.15 -3.10
N LEU A 58 -10.27 3.05 -3.03
CA LEU A 58 -10.02 4.49 -2.95
C LEU A 58 -9.44 4.86 -1.58
N GLY A 59 -8.36 5.63 -1.56
CA GLY A 59 -7.74 6.11 -0.31
C GLY A 59 -6.86 5.08 0.42
N GLN A 60 -6.68 3.86 -0.12
CA GLN A 60 -5.72 2.92 0.42
C GLN A 60 -4.30 3.50 0.36
N SER A 61 -3.71 3.75 1.54
CA SER A 61 -2.36 4.33 1.63
C SER A 61 -1.34 3.43 0.97
N ARG A 62 -0.60 4.01 0.01
CA ARG A 62 0.59 3.37 -0.57
C ARG A 62 1.75 3.30 0.42
N LYS A 63 1.80 4.22 1.39
CA LYS A 63 2.80 4.22 2.46
C LYS A 63 2.33 3.29 3.57
N SER A 64 3.07 2.21 3.78
CA SER A 64 2.83 1.33 4.93
C SER A 64 3.50 1.98 6.13
N LEU A 65 2.74 2.35 7.15
CA LEU A 65 3.30 2.78 8.45
C LEU A 65 4.32 1.74 8.94
N LEU A 66 4.00 0.46 8.76
CA LEU A 66 4.91 -0.67 9.03
C LEU A 66 6.29 -0.55 8.36
N THR A 67 6.42 0.07 7.18
CA THR A 67 7.74 0.20 6.55
C THR A 67 8.62 1.22 7.26
N ASP A 68 8.03 2.31 7.74
CA ASP A 68 8.78 3.31 8.50
C ASP A 68 9.08 2.80 9.92
N ASP A 69 8.13 2.09 10.54
CA ASP A 69 8.35 1.42 11.84
C ASP A 69 9.44 0.35 11.76
N ILE A 70 9.44 -0.50 10.71
CA ILE A 70 10.49 -1.51 10.49
C ILE A 70 11.85 -0.83 10.38
N LYS A 71 11.96 0.27 9.63
CA LYS A 71 13.25 0.98 9.50
C LYS A 71 13.70 1.58 10.82
N ALA A 72 12.79 2.11 11.63
CA ALA A 72 13.11 2.68 12.93
C ALA A 72 13.65 1.60 13.89
N VAL A 73 12.95 0.45 13.99
CA VAL A 73 13.38 -0.66 14.84
C VAL A 73 14.67 -1.31 14.33
N ASP A 74 14.83 -1.43 13.01
CA ASP A 74 16.06 -1.94 12.39
C ASP A 74 17.27 -1.06 12.75
N LYS A 75 17.10 0.26 12.66
CA LYS A 75 18.12 1.24 13.05
C LYS A 75 18.46 1.15 14.54
N GLU A 76 17.45 1.07 15.41
CA GLU A 76 17.65 0.89 16.86
C GLU A 76 18.47 -0.38 17.15
N ARG A 77 18.11 -1.49 16.51
CA ARG A 77 18.80 -2.77 16.64
C ARG A 77 20.27 -2.69 16.16
N ASP A 78 20.50 -2.03 15.04
CA ASP A 78 21.85 -1.77 14.50
C ASP A 78 22.71 -0.94 15.46
N GLU A 79 22.12 0.10 16.06
CA GLU A 79 22.78 0.96 17.05
C GLU A 79 23.12 0.18 18.32
N LEU A 80 22.18 -0.63 18.83
CA LEU A 80 22.39 -1.50 19.98
C LEU A 80 23.53 -2.50 19.74
N LEU A 81 23.56 -3.16 18.58
CA LEU A 81 24.61 -4.13 18.26
C LEU A 81 25.96 -3.45 18.08
N THR A 82 25.97 -2.25 17.50
CA THR A 82 27.18 -1.43 17.35
C THR A 82 27.72 -1.00 18.71
N GLY A 83 26.86 -0.50 19.60
CA GLY A 83 27.22 -0.11 20.96
C GLY A 83 27.72 -1.30 21.79
N PHE A 84 27.07 -2.47 21.66
CA PHE A 84 27.49 -3.70 22.31
C PHE A 84 28.92 -4.07 21.89
N ARG A 85 29.19 -4.17 20.58
CA ARG A 85 30.52 -4.48 20.05
C ARG A 85 31.58 -3.47 20.47
N ALA A 86 31.25 -2.18 20.43
CA ALA A 86 32.18 -1.12 20.84
C ALA A 86 32.54 -1.21 22.33
N THR A 87 31.55 -1.47 23.18
CA THR A 87 31.75 -1.61 24.63
C THR A 87 32.63 -2.81 24.94
N VAL A 88 32.34 -3.99 24.39
CA VAL A 88 33.16 -5.20 24.59
C VAL A 88 34.60 -4.98 24.10
N ARG A 89 34.78 -4.33 22.94
CA ARG A 89 36.11 -3.99 22.43
C ARG A 89 36.89 -3.08 23.38
N GLY A 90 36.22 -2.13 24.03
CA GLY A 90 36.84 -1.27 25.04
C GLY A 90 37.26 -2.04 26.30
N LEU A 91 36.41 -2.97 26.76
CA LEU A 91 36.66 -3.77 27.98
C LEU A 91 37.88 -4.68 27.90
N ARG A 92 38.34 -5.03 26.68
CA ARG A 92 39.60 -5.78 26.48
C ARG A 92 40.83 -5.05 27.01
N HIS A 93 40.78 -3.73 27.14
CA HIS A 93 41.91 -2.91 27.62
C HIS A 93 41.83 -2.61 29.12
N MET A 94 40.93 -3.26 29.85
CA MET A 94 40.81 -3.10 31.29
C MET A 94 42.05 -3.64 32.02
N PRO A 95 42.46 -3.00 33.13
CA PRO A 95 43.58 -3.48 33.94
C PRO A 95 43.27 -4.82 34.65
N ASP A 96 41.99 -5.12 34.86
CA ASP A 96 41.53 -6.42 35.37
C ASP A 96 41.65 -7.48 34.25
N ARG A 97 42.54 -8.46 34.48
CA ARG A 97 42.84 -9.52 33.51
C ARG A 97 41.65 -10.45 33.26
N GLU A 98 40.83 -10.72 34.27
CA GLU A 98 39.66 -11.59 34.14
C GLU A 98 38.57 -10.92 33.28
N VAL A 99 38.42 -9.59 33.44
CA VAL A 99 37.51 -8.78 32.62
C VAL A 99 38.02 -8.68 31.19
N ALA A 100 39.31 -8.41 30.99
CA ALA A 100 39.92 -8.33 29.67
C ALA A 100 39.79 -9.64 28.89
N HIS A 101 40.08 -10.79 29.54
CA HIS A 101 39.94 -12.11 28.92
C HIS A 101 38.49 -12.44 28.56
N ALA A 102 37.54 -12.18 29.47
CA ALA A 102 36.12 -12.38 29.19
C ALA A 102 35.64 -11.52 28.01
N ALA A 103 36.17 -10.30 27.88
CA ALA A 103 35.87 -9.41 26.75
C ALA A 103 36.47 -9.92 25.42
N GLU A 104 37.66 -10.52 25.43
CA GLU A 104 38.26 -11.14 24.23
C GLU A 104 37.43 -12.31 23.71
N GLU A 105 37.03 -13.23 24.60
CA GLU A 105 36.20 -14.38 24.23
C GLU A 105 34.83 -13.94 23.70
N LEU A 106 34.22 -12.92 24.34
CA LEU A 106 32.94 -12.39 23.90
C LEU A 106 33.04 -11.65 22.56
N LEU A 107 34.14 -10.93 22.32
CA LEU A 107 34.39 -10.26 21.04
C LEU A 107 34.54 -11.28 19.91
N LEU A 108 35.26 -12.38 20.15
CA LEU A 108 35.42 -13.47 19.19
C LEU A 108 34.05 -14.08 18.80
N LEU A 109 33.15 -14.27 19.78
CA LEU A 109 31.78 -14.70 19.50
C LEU A 109 31.03 -13.70 18.60
N LEU A 110 31.10 -12.41 18.92
CA LEU A 110 30.42 -11.34 18.18
C LEU A 110 30.92 -11.20 16.74
N ASP A 111 32.21 -11.44 16.51
CA ASP A 111 32.84 -11.40 15.19
C ASP A 111 32.50 -12.67 14.39
N ASN A 112 32.48 -13.84 15.04
CA ASN A 112 32.13 -15.12 14.42
C ASN A 112 30.67 -15.21 13.96
N ASN A 113 29.75 -14.53 14.65
CA ASN A 113 28.34 -14.51 14.24
C ASN A 113 28.09 -13.70 12.95
N LYS A 114 29.09 -12.93 12.46
CA LYS A 114 29.10 -12.26 11.15
C LYS A 114 27.85 -11.41 10.82
N VAL A 115 27.20 -10.85 11.84
CA VAL A 115 26.09 -9.91 11.64
C VAL A 115 26.66 -8.60 11.11
N ALA A 116 26.23 -8.20 9.92
CA ALA A 116 26.60 -6.96 9.27
C ALA A 116 25.36 -6.12 8.97
N ARG A 117 25.52 -4.79 9.04
CA ARG A 117 24.46 -3.85 8.70
C ARG A 117 24.13 -3.93 7.22
N GLY A 118 22.86 -3.72 6.87
CA GLY A 118 22.40 -3.74 5.47
C GLY A 118 22.32 -5.14 4.86
N MET A 119 22.35 -6.18 5.70
CA MET A 119 21.99 -7.52 5.27
C MET A 119 20.48 -7.61 4.99
N GLN A 120 20.06 -8.69 4.34
CA GLN A 120 18.63 -8.94 4.18
C GLN A 120 17.98 -9.13 5.56
N LEU A 121 16.90 -8.38 5.84
CA LEU A 121 16.30 -8.24 7.17
C LEU A 121 15.97 -9.57 7.85
N ASP A 122 15.38 -10.53 7.14
CA ASP A 122 15.02 -11.83 7.76
C ASP A 122 16.27 -12.63 8.16
N ARG A 123 17.31 -12.60 7.31
CA ARG A 123 18.61 -13.22 7.62
C ARG A 123 19.24 -12.57 8.85
N GLU A 124 19.26 -11.25 8.91
CA GLU A 124 19.81 -10.52 10.04
C GLU A 124 19.06 -10.84 11.34
N THR A 125 17.73 -10.85 11.28
CA THR A 125 16.84 -11.18 12.41
C THR A 125 17.12 -12.58 12.96
N GLY A 126 17.31 -13.56 12.07
CA GLY A 126 17.67 -14.93 12.46
C GLY A 126 19.07 -15.03 13.08
N MET A 127 20.05 -14.31 12.54
CA MET A 127 21.42 -14.31 13.10
C MET A 127 21.51 -13.60 14.46
N ILE A 128 20.75 -12.53 14.66
CA ILE A 128 20.68 -11.84 15.96
C ILE A 128 19.96 -12.72 16.98
N ALA A 129 18.88 -13.39 16.60
CA ALA A 129 18.21 -14.35 17.48
C ALA A 129 19.15 -15.50 17.90
N LYS A 130 19.95 -16.02 16.95
CA LYS A 130 20.98 -17.02 17.24
C LYS A 130 22.02 -16.48 18.22
N LEU A 131 22.55 -15.28 18.00
CA LEU A 131 23.52 -14.64 18.89
C LEU A 131 22.98 -14.49 20.31
N ILE A 132 21.76 -13.97 20.44
CA ILE A 132 21.11 -13.80 21.76
C ILE A 132 20.97 -15.17 22.44
N SER A 133 20.52 -16.19 21.73
CA SER A 133 20.41 -17.54 22.29
C SER A 133 21.76 -18.12 22.73
N GLU A 134 22.84 -17.84 21.99
CA GLU A 134 24.19 -18.31 22.33
C GLU A 134 24.74 -17.56 23.55
N LEU A 135 24.48 -16.25 23.64
CA LEU A 135 24.80 -15.43 24.81
C LEU A 135 24.07 -15.92 26.06
N GLU A 136 22.76 -16.15 25.97
CA GLU A 136 21.90 -16.59 27.07
C GLU A 136 22.23 -18.01 27.56
N ARG A 137 22.64 -18.92 26.67
CA ARG A 137 22.90 -20.33 27.02
C ARG A 137 24.33 -20.58 27.47
N ASN A 138 25.31 -20.02 26.77
CA ASN A 138 26.71 -20.43 26.89
C ASN A 138 27.62 -19.34 27.46
N HIS A 139 27.19 -18.07 27.45
CA HIS A 139 28.06 -16.93 27.79
C HIS A 139 27.48 -15.97 28.84
N MET A 140 26.41 -16.35 29.56
CA MET A 140 25.78 -15.48 30.55
C MET A 140 26.73 -15.04 31.68
N GLU A 141 27.63 -15.92 32.11
CA GLU A 141 28.64 -15.56 33.11
C GLU A 141 29.53 -14.39 32.64
N LYS A 142 29.91 -14.40 31.35
CA LYS A 142 30.70 -13.33 30.72
C LYS A 142 29.87 -12.07 30.53
N VAL A 143 28.62 -12.21 30.10
CA VAL A 143 27.68 -11.09 29.97
C VAL A 143 27.51 -10.37 31.31
N ASN A 144 27.34 -11.12 32.41
CA ASN A 144 27.21 -10.56 33.76
C ASN A 144 28.52 -9.92 34.23
N ARG A 145 29.65 -10.60 34.04
CA ARG A 145 30.97 -10.06 34.43
C ARG A 145 31.31 -8.74 33.74
N LEU A 146 30.88 -8.58 32.49
CA LEU A 146 31.10 -7.37 31.70
C LEU A 146 29.96 -6.34 31.82
N ASN A 147 28.93 -6.61 32.64
CA ASN A 147 27.73 -5.78 32.78
C ASN A 147 26.98 -5.51 31.45
N MET A 148 26.98 -6.48 30.54
CA MET A 148 26.38 -6.34 29.20
C MET A 148 24.91 -6.76 29.14
N GLY A 149 24.30 -7.10 30.28
CA GLY A 149 22.90 -7.57 30.35
C GLY A 149 21.90 -6.62 29.68
N LEU A 150 22.06 -5.30 29.88
CA LEU A 150 21.19 -4.29 29.24
C LEU A 150 21.22 -4.37 27.71
N TYR A 151 22.39 -4.58 27.10
CA TYR A 151 22.49 -4.73 25.65
C TYR A 151 21.81 -6.01 25.17
N VAL A 152 22.01 -7.13 25.86
CA VAL A 152 21.41 -8.42 25.48
C VAL A 152 19.89 -8.34 25.56
N THR A 153 19.35 -7.79 26.65
CA THR A 153 17.90 -7.61 26.82
C THR A 153 17.32 -6.65 25.79
N ALA A 154 17.95 -5.49 25.57
CA ALA A 154 17.48 -4.51 24.59
C ALA A 154 17.51 -5.07 23.15
N LEU A 155 18.59 -5.79 22.78
CA LEU A 155 18.69 -6.45 21.47
C LEU A 155 17.59 -7.50 21.28
N LYS A 156 17.27 -8.27 22.33
CA LYS A 156 16.19 -9.25 22.29
C LYS A 156 14.84 -8.60 22.03
N VAL A 157 14.49 -7.57 22.80
CA VAL A 157 13.24 -6.82 22.63
C VAL A 157 13.14 -6.21 21.24
N ALA A 158 14.20 -5.55 20.76
CA ALA A 158 14.23 -4.93 19.44
C ALA A 158 14.09 -5.99 18.31
N ASN A 159 14.77 -7.14 18.44
CA ASN A 159 14.71 -8.19 17.44
C ASN A 159 13.34 -8.90 17.39
N GLU A 160 12.72 -9.16 18.55
CA GLU A 160 11.37 -9.72 18.64
C GLU A 160 10.33 -8.76 18.05
N ARG A 161 10.45 -7.46 18.35
CA ARG A 161 9.58 -6.42 17.77
C ARG A 161 9.72 -6.35 16.26
N LEU A 162 10.95 -6.37 15.74
CA LEU A 162 11.20 -6.35 14.30
C LEU A 162 10.62 -7.60 13.62
N ASN A 163 10.81 -8.78 14.22
CA ASN A 163 10.23 -10.02 13.73
C ASN A 163 8.69 -9.96 13.66
N GLY A 164 8.04 -9.41 14.70
CA GLY A 164 6.59 -9.19 14.71
C GLY A 164 6.12 -8.27 13.57
N LEU A 165 6.81 -7.15 13.35
CA LEU A 165 6.50 -6.22 12.25
C LEU A 165 6.73 -6.85 10.86
N LEU A 166 7.74 -7.72 10.70
CA LEU A 166 7.98 -8.45 9.46
C LEU A 166 6.85 -9.44 9.17
N LEU A 167 6.34 -10.12 10.20
CA LEU A 167 5.18 -11.02 10.08
C LEU A 167 3.93 -10.24 9.69
N GLU A 168 3.60 -9.15 10.41
CA GLU A 168 2.44 -8.30 10.13
C GLU A 168 2.52 -7.68 8.72
N ARG A 169 3.72 -7.29 8.27
CA ARG A 169 3.95 -6.81 6.89
C ARG A 169 3.66 -7.90 5.87
N SER A 170 4.01 -9.15 6.17
CA SER A 170 3.77 -10.29 5.28
C SER A 170 2.29 -10.59 5.16
N GLU A 171 1.56 -10.62 6.29
CA GLU A 171 0.11 -10.75 6.33
C GLU A 171 -0.60 -9.59 5.61
N SER A 172 -0.17 -8.35 5.87
CA SER A 172 -0.69 -7.17 5.18
C SER A 172 -0.46 -7.22 3.66
N ARG A 173 0.67 -7.77 3.22
CA ARG A 173 0.97 -7.96 1.78
C ARG A 173 0.14 -9.07 1.15
N MET A 174 -0.22 -10.12 1.88
CA MET A 174 -1.12 -11.16 1.38
C MET A 174 -2.49 -10.58 0.98
N TRP A 175 -2.97 -9.57 1.73
CA TRP A 175 -4.25 -8.92 1.45
C TRP A 175 -4.17 -7.76 0.44
N ARG A 176 -2.98 -7.21 0.20
CA ARG A 176 -2.77 -6.17 -0.83
C ARG A 176 -2.78 -6.81 -2.21
N LYS A 177 -3.86 -6.64 -2.96
CA LYS A 177 -3.92 -6.96 -4.40
C LYS A 177 -3.26 -5.83 -5.22
N PRO A 178 -2.00 -5.96 -5.67
CA PRO A 178 -1.39 -4.92 -6.50
C PRO A 178 -2.23 -4.75 -7.77
N LYS A 179 -2.47 -3.50 -8.17
CA LYS A 179 -3.35 -3.09 -9.28
C LYS A 179 -4.87 -3.31 -9.07
N ALA A 180 -5.34 -3.65 -7.87
CA ALA A 180 -6.78 -3.81 -7.62
C ALA A 180 -7.61 -2.59 -8.03
N MET A 181 -7.16 -1.38 -7.66
CA MET A 181 -7.79 -0.13 -8.11
C MET A 181 -7.86 0.00 -9.64
N GLN A 182 -6.81 -0.40 -10.36
CA GLN A 182 -6.78 -0.32 -11.82
C GLN A 182 -7.75 -1.33 -12.46
N LEU A 183 -7.80 -2.55 -11.91
CA LEU A 183 -8.72 -3.59 -12.37
C LEU A 183 -10.18 -3.20 -12.11
N ALA A 184 -10.48 -2.71 -10.90
CA ALA A 184 -11.78 -2.21 -10.53
C ALA A 184 -12.24 -1.08 -11.48
N ARG A 185 -11.37 -0.11 -11.79
CA ARG A 185 -11.67 0.95 -12.77
C ARG A 185 -12.03 0.42 -14.16
N VAL A 186 -11.33 -0.62 -14.62
CA VAL A 186 -11.62 -1.24 -15.93
C VAL A 186 -13.00 -1.92 -15.91
N GLN A 187 -13.36 -2.57 -14.81
CA GLN A 187 -14.67 -3.19 -14.61
C GLN A 187 -15.78 -2.14 -14.54
N THR A 188 -15.58 -1.06 -13.76
CA THR A 188 -16.53 0.06 -13.68
C THR A 188 -16.72 0.74 -15.04
N ASP A 189 -15.64 0.99 -15.79
CA ASP A 189 -15.72 1.53 -17.15
C ASP A 189 -16.50 0.60 -18.09
N ALA A 190 -16.32 -0.72 -17.97
CA ALA A 190 -17.05 -1.69 -18.77
C ALA A 190 -18.54 -1.72 -18.42
N ALA A 191 -18.88 -1.67 -17.13
CA ALA A 191 -20.26 -1.61 -16.66
C ALA A 191 -20.95 -0.32 -17.10
N PHE A 192 -20.27 0.84 -17.01
CA PHE A 192 -20.80 2.11 -17.52
C PHE A 192 -21.02 2.06 -19.04
N ARG A 193 -20.10 1.46 -19.81
CA ARG A 193 -20.33 1.24 -21.25
C ARG A 193 -21.56 0.41 -21.53
N GLN A 194 -21.86 -0.57 -20.68
CA GLN A 194 -23.07 -1.36 -20.84
C GLN A 194 -24.33 -0.51 -20.59
N VAL A 195 -24.36 0.29 -19.53
CA VAL A 195 -25.48 1.21 -19.25
C VAL A 195 -25.71 2.16 -20.43
N ALA A 196 -24.64 2.79 -20.93
CA ALA A 196 -24.76 3.74 -22.04
C ALA A 196 -25.16 3.08 -23.37
N ARG A 197 -24.73 1.84 -23.64
CA ARG A 197 -25.22 1.06 -24.80
C ARG A 197 -26.71 0.78 -24.70
N VAL A 198 -27.20 0.38 -23.52
CA VAL A 198 -28.62 0.12 -23.30
C VAL A 198 -29.42 1.41 -23.46
N ALA A 199 -28.95 2.55 -22.92
CA ALA A 199 -29.61 3.84 -23.08
C ALA A 199 -29.72 4.27 -24.56
N ASN A 200 -28.63 4.16 -25.32
CA ASN A 200 -28.65 4.45 -26.76
C ASN A 200 -29.58 3.49 -27.52
N ALA A 201 -29.61 2.20 -27.15
CA ALA A 201 -30.52 1.24 -27.78
C ALA A 201 -31.99 1.54 -27.46
N MET A 202 -32.30 1.94 -26.23
CA MET A 202 -33.66 2.39 -25.85
C MET A 202 -34.07 3.64 -26.64
N ALA A 203 -33.15 4.56 -26.92
CA ALA A 203 -33.46 5.74 -27.74
C ALA A 203 -33.83 5.40 -29.19
N VAL A 204 -33.37 4.24 -29.69
CA VAL A 204 -33.67 3.75 -31.05
C VAL A 204 -34.93 2.87 -31.07
N LEU A 205 -35.10 2.02 -30.06
CA LEU A 205 -36.11 0.96 -30.04
C LEU A 205 -37.39 1.34 -29.28
N GLU A 206 -37.31 2.30 -28.37
CA GLU A 206 -38.42 2.79 -27.54
C GLU A 206 -38.67 4.28 -27.83
N ASP A 207 -39.43 4.96 -26.96
CA ASP A 207 -39.68 6.40 -27.08
C ASP A 207 -38.43 7.21 -26.68
N GLU A 208 -37.80 7.88 -27.66
CA GLU A 208 -36.64 8.76 -27.44
C GLU A 208 -36.91 9.80 -26.34
N ALA A 209 -38.15 10.28 -26.19
CA ALA A 209 -38.50 11.27 -25.18
C ALA A 209 -38.28 10.77 -23.74
N VAL A 210 -38.35 9.45 -23.52
CA VAL A 210 -38.18 8.84 -22.19
C VAL A 210 -36.72 8.82 -21.76
N VAL A 211 -35.79 8.51 -22.68
CA VAL A 211 -34.35 8.33 -22.36
C VAL A 211 -33.48 9.53 -22.73
N ALA A 212 -33.98 10.45 -23.55
CA ALA A 212 -33.27 11.67 -23.93
C ALA A 212 -32.83 12.54 -22.73
N PRO A 213 -33.61 12.71 -21.64
CA PRO A 213 -33.16 13.43 -20.46
C PRO A 213 -31.88 12.83 -19.85
N PHE A 214 -31.83 11.51 -19.68
CA PHE A 214 -30.64 10.80 -19.20
C PHE A 214 -29.45 11.01 -20.13
N ILE A 215 -29.62 10.80 -21.44
CA ILE A 215 -28.53 10.94 -22.42
C ILE A 215 -27.98 12.38 -22.42
N ASN A 216 -28.85 13.39 -22.35
CA ASN A 216 -28.43 14.78 -22.26
C ASN A 216 -27.62 15.06 -20.99
N PHE A 217 -28.07 14.54 -19.84
CA PHE A 217 -27.37 14.67 -18.57
C PHE A 217 -25.97 14.05 -18.62
N VAL A 218 -25.85 12.81 -19.12
CA VAL A 218 -24.54 12.14 -19.25
C VAL A 218 -23.61 12.96 -20.14
N ASN A 219 -24.09 13.44 -21.28
CA ASN A 219 -23.30 14.27 -22.19
C ASN A 219 -22.88 15.62 -21.59
N GLU A 220 -23.70 16.22 -20.74
CA GLU A 220 -23.34 17.42 -19.99
C GLU A 220 -22.23 17.14 -18.97
N GLN A 221 -22.32 16.02 -18.23
CA GLN A 221 -21.25 15.61 -17.32
C GLN A 221 -19.95 15.29 -18.06
N VAL A 222 -20.01 14.65 -19.23
CA VAL A 222 -18.86 14.42 -20.11
C VAL A 222 -18.19 15.74 -20.49
N ARG A 223 -18.98 16.74 -20.90
CA ARG A 223 -18.46 18.09 -21.22
C ARG A 223 -17.78 18.74 -20.03
N ARG A 224 -18.43 18.72 -18.86
CA ARG A 224 -17.86 19.24 -17.61
C ARG A 224 -16.53 18.57 -17.28
N TYR A 225 -16.45 17.25 -17.36
CA TYR A 225 -15.23 16.49 -17.08
C TYR A 225 -14.09 16.82 -18.04
N ARG A 226 -14.40 16.98 -19.34
CA ARG A 226 -13.42 17.42 -20.35
C ARG A 226 -12.85 18.81 -20.07
N GLN A 227 -13.65 19.71 -19.52
CA GLN A 227 -13.26 21.10 -19.25
C GLN A 227 -12.55 21.28 -17.89
N GLN A 228 -13.07 20.63 -16.84
CA GLN A 228 -12.72 20.94 -15.45
C GLN A 228 -11.89 19.85 -14.77
N VAL A 229 -12.03 18.59 -15.19
CA VAL A 229 -11.47 17.45 -14.45
C VAL A 229 -10.26 16.84 -15.16
N PHE A 230 -10.33 16.69 -16.48
CA PHE A 230 -9.23 16.11 -17.22
C PHE A 230 -8.02 17.05 -17.23
N PRO A 231 -6.80 16.51 -17.05
CA PRO A 231 -5.60 17.33 -17.11
C PRO A 231 -5.53 18.05 -18.44
N ARG A 232 -5.33 19.38 -18.37
CA ARG A 232 -5.17 20.24 -19.55
C ARG A 232 -3.98 19.73 -20.36
N ARG A 233 -4.16 19.56 -21.67
CA ARG A 233 -3.00 19.33 -22.57
C ARG A 233 -2.07 20.52 -22.41
N ARG A 234 -0.82 20.29 -21.98
CA ARG A 234 0.22 21.31 -22.07
C ARG A 234 0.31 21.74 -23.54
N LYS A 235 0.15 23.04 -23.82
CA LYS A 235 0.51 23.57 -25.15
C LYS A 235 1.98 23.21 -25.36
N ALA A 236 2.28 22.50 -26.45
CA ALA A 236 3.66 22.31 -26.86
C ALA A 236 4.27 23.71 -27.01
N LYS A 237 5.39 23.98 -26.33
CA LYS A 237 6.14 25.21 -26.60
C LYS A 237 6.53 25.13 -28.07
N MET A 238 6.03 26.06 -28.89
CA MET A 238 6.58 26.27 -30.21
C MET A 238 8.07 26.60 -30.03
N PRO A 239 8.98 25.98 -30.79
CA PRO A 239 10.37 26.41 -30.77
C PRO A 239 10.40 27.88 -31.21
N GLU A 240 10.98 28.73 -30.37
CA GLU A 240 11.33 30.10 -30.75
C GLU A 240 12.37 30.00 -31.87
N GLU A 241 12.06 30.64 -33.01
CA GLU A 241 12.98 30.83 -34.14
C GLU A 241 14.08 31.85 -33.81
#